data_AF-A0A2K3JEB5-F1
#
_entry.id   AF-A0A2K3JEB5-F1
#
_cell.length_a   1.000
_cell.length_b   1.000
_cell.length_c   1.000
_cell.angle_alpha   90.00
_cell.angle_beta   90.00
_cell.angle_gamma   90.00
#
_symmetry.space_group_name_H-M   'P 1'
#
loop_
_entity.id
_entity.type
_entity.pdbx_description
1 polymer ?
#
loop_
_entity_poly.entity_id
_entity_poly.type
_entity_poly.pdbx_seq_one_letter_code
_entity_poly.pdbx_strand_id
1 'polypeptide(L)'
;MITDENGNVALRKYRTINQIVTVGGEEYLFNTKANICLAWVKPEHVDAVLNIKRTCCGGNKKPAFTLADETAVRRWTNGGGR
;
A
#
# COMPACT_ATOMS: atom_id res chain seq x y z
N MET A 1 6.65 11.50 0.25
CA MET A 1 5.49 10.69 -0.20
C MET A 1 5.50 10.66 -1.71
N ILE A 2 5.34 9.50 -2.34
CA ILE A 2 5.33 9.39 -3.81
C ILE A 2 3.87 9.51 -4.27
N THR A 3 3.63 10.44 -5.20
CA THR A 3 2.32 10.68 -5.79
C THR A 3 2.32 10.35 -7.27
N ASP A 4 1.22 9.78 -7.74
CA ASP A 4 0.95 9.58 -9.16
C ASP A 4 0.54 10.89 -9.85
N GLU A 5 0.40 10.90 -11.18
CA GLU A 5 -0.07 12.06 -11.96
C GLU A 5 -1.46 12.56 -11.52
N ASN A 6 -2.25 11.67 -10.92
CA ASN A 6 -3.56 11.96 -10.35
C ASN A 6 -3.52 12.50 -8.91
N GLY A 7 -2.33 12.69 -8.33
CA GLY A 7 -2.16 13.11 -6.93
C GLY A 7 -2.41 12.00 -5.89
N ASN A 8 -2.61 10.76 -6.34
CA ASN A 8 -2.79 9.61 -5.44
C ASN A 8 -1.46 9.20 -4.81
N VAL A 9 -1.47 8.82 -3.53
CA VAL A 9 -0.28 8.44 -2.77
C VAL A 9 -0.07 6.93 -2.84
N ALA A 10 1.17 6.51 -3.09
CA ALA A 10 1.54 5.10 -3.07
C ALA A 10 1.62 4.56 -1.64
N LEU A 11 0.79 3.55 -1.34
CA LEU A 11 0.85 2.80 -0.10
C LEU A 11 1.29 1.36 -0.34
N ARG A 12 2.23 0.91 0.48
CA ARG A 12 2.76 -0.45 0.47
C ARG A 12 2.17 -1.25 1.61
N LYS A 13 1.74 -2.48 1.33
CA LYS A 13 1.36 -3.47 2.33
C LYS A 13 2.57 -4.30 2.74
N TYR A 14 2.69 -4.61 4.02
CA TYR A 14 3.80 -5.42 4.52
C TYR A 14 3.78 -6.87 3.98
N ARG A 15 2.58 -7.45 3.84
CA ARG A 15 2.42 -8.77 3.20
C ARG A 15 2.24 -8.61 1.70
N THR A 16 2.93 -9.47 0.96
CA THR A 16 2.86 -9.61 -0.50
C THR A 16 1.65 -10.45 -0.92
N ILE A 17 0.47 -10.04 -0.47
CA ILE A 17 -0.79 -10.74 -0.74
C ILE A 17 -1.81 -9.72 -1.20
N ASN A 18 -2.41 -9.99 -2.36
CA ASN A 18 -3.45 -9.16 -2.94
C ASN A 18 -4.61 -9.00 -1.97
N GLN A 19 -5.05 -7.76 -1.77
CA GLN A 19 -6.14 -7.47 -0.85
C GLN A 19 -6.86 -6.21 -1.29
N ILE A 20 -8.19 -6.26 -1.22
CA ILE A 20 -9.05 -5.11 -1.40
C ILE A 20 -9.22 -4.45 -0.02
N VAL A 21 -9.02 -3.15 0.03
CA VAL A 21 -9.21 -2.34 1.23
C VAL A 21 -10.25 -1.29 0.92
N THR A 22 -11.38 -1.35 1.63
CA THR A 22 -12.48 -0.39 1.46
C THR A 22 -12.37 0.72 2.51
N VAL A 23 -12.24 1.97 2.08
CA VAL A 23 -12.17 3.16 2.94
C VAL A 23 -13.01 4.27 2.33
N GLY A 24 -13.85 4.92 3.13
CA GLY A 24 -14.68 6.03 2.66
C GLY A 24 -15.68 5.65 1.55
N GLY A 25 -16.00 4.36 1.41
CA GLY A 25 -16.83 3.84 0.32
C GLY A 25 -16.07 3.56 -0.97
N GLU A 26 -14.75 3.78 -1.01
CA GLU A 26 -13.91 3.43 -2.15
C GLU A 26 -13.10 2.16 -1.90
N GLU A 27 -12.93 1.35 -2.94
CA GLU A 27 -12.19 0.10 -2.89
C GLU A 27 -10.81 0.25 -3.52
N TYR A 28 -9.77 0.06 -2.72
CA TYR A 28 -8.38 0.09 -3.17
C TYR A 28 -7.84 -1.33 -3.29
N LEU A 29 -7.53 -1.74 -4.52
CA LEU A 29 -6.89 -3.03 -4.78
C LEU A 29 -5.38 -2.92 -4.58
N PHE A 30 -4.88 -3.49 -3.49
CA PHE A 30 -3.45 -3.71 -3.29
C PHE A 30 -3.03 -4.92 -4.11
N ASN A 31 -2.27 -4.67 -5.17
CA ASN A 31 -1.77 -5.71 -6.05
C ASN A 31 -0.27 -5.96 -5.82
N THR A 32 0.12 -7.23 -5.81
CA THR A 32 1.49 -7.67 -5.66
C THR A 32 2.16 -7.80 -7.03
N LYS A 33 3.14 -6.94 -7.31
CA LYS A 33 4.02 -7.03 -8.49
C LYS A 33 5.48 -6.97 -8.03
N ALA A 34 6.36 -7.74 -8.66
CA ALA A 34 7.78 -7.79 -8.30
C ALA A 34 8.04 -8.03 -6.79
N ASN A 35 7.23 -8.87 -6.15
CA ASN A 35 7.26 -9.13 -4.71
C ASN A 35 7.01 -7.89 -3.83
N ILE A 36 6.29 -6.90 -4.35
CA ILE A 36 5.89 -5.67 -3.66
C ILE A 36 4.37 -5.54 -3.79
N CYS A 37 3.66 -5.42 -2.67
CA CYS A 37 2.21 -5.21 -2.67
C CYS A 37 1.91 -3.74 -2.45
N LEU A 38 1.32 -3.09 -3.45
CA LEU A 38 1.16 -1.63 -3.51
C LEU A 38 -0.20 -1.26 -4.12
N ALA A 39 -0.76 -0.14 -3.66
CA ALA A 39 -1.89 0.54 -4.27
C ALA A 39 -1.67 2.05 -4.28
N TRP A 40 -2.29 2.71 -5.25
CA TRP A 40 -2.45 4.16 -5.26
C TRP A 40 -3.73 4.51 -4.51
N VAL A 41 -3.60 5.34 -3.47
CA VAL A 41 -4.70 5.69 -2.57
C VAL A 41 -4.87 7.20 -2.56
N LYS A 42 -6.11 7.70 -2.53
CA LYS A 42 -6.34 9.15 -2.43
C LYS A 42 -5.72 9.70 -1.15
N PRO A 43 -5.14 10.91 -1.18
CA PRO A 43 -4.46 11.50 -0.02
C PRO A 43 -5.39 11.61 1.20
N GLU A 44 -6.67 11.90 1.00
CA GLU A 44 -7.71 11.95 2.04
C GLU A 44 -7.93 10.60 2.75
N HIS A 45 -7.69 9.48 2.07
CA HIS A 45 -7.87 8.14 2.61
C HIS A 45 -6.57 7.50 3.11
N VAL A 46 -5.42 8.14 2.89
CA VAL A 46 -4.10 7.62 3.30
C VAL A 46 -4.05 7.38 4.80
N ASP A 47 -4.50 8.33 5.60
CA ASP A 47 -4.43 8.25 7.06
C ASP A 47 -5.31 7.11 7.60
N ALA A 48 -6.49 6.94 7.02
CA ALA A 48 -7.40 5.85 7.35
C ALA A 48 -6.80 4.47 6.98
N VAL A 49 -6.14 4.34 5.83
CA VAL A 49 -5.47 3.10 5.43
C VAL A 49 -4.25 2.81 6.32
N LEU A 50 -3.44 3.83 6.65
CA LEU A 50 -2.27 3.68 7.53
C LEU A 50 -2.64 3.31 8.96
N ASN A 51 -3.82 3.73 9.43
CA ASN A 51 -4.36 3.36 10.74
C ASN A 51 -4.81 1.89 10.81
N ILE A 52 -4.91 1.17 9.69
CA ILE A 52 -5.24 -0.25 9.69
C ILE A 52 -4.07 -1.03 10.30
N LYS A 53 -4.30 -1.53 11.51
CA LYS A 53 -3.35 -2.37 12.24
C LYS A 53 -3.69 -3.84 12.05
N ARG A 54 -2.68 -4.66 11.83
CA ARG A 54 -2.80 -6.11 11.86
C ARG A 54 -2.28 -6.64 13.18
N THR A 55 -3.00 -7.62 13.73
CA THR A 55 -2.47 -8.44 14.81
C THR A 55 -1.36 -9.32 14.25
N CYS A 56 -0.18 -9.26 14.86
CA CYS A 56 0.93 -10.16 14.59
C CYS A 56 0.99 -11.24 15.69
N CYS A 57 1.71 -12.33 15.43
CA CYS A 57 1.96 -13.38 16.42
C CYS A 57 2.50 -12.75 17.72
N GLY A 58 1.86 -13.03 18.86
CA GLY A 58 2.16 -12.42 20.15
C GLY A 58 1.28 -11.22 20.55
N GLY A 59 0.14 -10.98 19.87
CA GLY A 59 -0.85 -9.97 20.27
C GLY A 59 -0.50 -8.51 19.92
N ASN A 60 0.72 -8.28 19.43
CA ASN A 60 1.17 -6.95 19.04
C ASN A 60 0.48 -6.48 17.75
N LYS A 61 -0.10 -5.27 17.81
CA LYS A 61 -0.72 -4.58 16.66
C LYS A 61 0.37 -3.83 15.91
N LYS A 62 0.76 -4.32 14.74
CA LYS A 62 1.69 -3.63 13.83
C LYS A 62 0.92 -2.96 12.69
N PRO A 63 1.40 -1.83 12.16
CA PRO A 63 0.80 -1.23 10.97
C PRO A 63 0.81 -2.25 9.83
N ALA A 64 -0.34 -2.43 9.18
CA ALA A 64 -0.45 -3.35 8.04
C ALA A 64 0.10 -2.72 6.75
N PHE A 65 0.09 -1.38 6.70
CA PHE A 65 0.47 -0.56 5.57
C PHE A 65 1.52 0.47 5.98
N THR A 66 2.34 0.89 5.02
CA THR A 66 3.34 1.94 5.16
C THR A 66 3.37 2.77 3.88
N LEU A 67 3.90 3.98 3.95
CA LEU A 67 4.21 4.76 2.75
C LEU A 67 5.22 3.98 1.90
N ALA A 68 4.98 3.94 0.58
CA ALA A 68 5.92 3.32 -0.34
C ALA A 68 7.12 4.24 -0.62
N ASP A 69 8.32 3.67 -0.64
CA ASP A 69 9.54 4.33 -1.07
C ASP A 69 9.62 4.41 -2.61
N GLU A 70 10.34 5.39 -3.14
CA GLU A 70 10.54 5.58 -4.58
C GLU A 70 11.01 4.31 -5.29
N THR A 71 12.00 3.61 -4.72
CA THR A 71 12.52 2.34 -5.26
C THR A 71 11.44 1.27 -5.34
N ALA A 72 10.55 1.21 -4.35
CA ALA A 72 9.47 0.22 -4.32
C ALA A 72 8.42 0.54 -5.39
N VAL A 73 8.02 1.81 -5.52
CA VAL A 73 7.11 2.27 -6.59
C VAL A 73 7.73 1.97 -7.96
N ARG A 74 8.98 2.37 -8.18
CA ARG A 74 9.68 2.14 -9.45
C ARG A 74 9.74 0.66 -9.81
N ARG A 75 10.10 -0.22 -8.86
CA ARG A 75 10.14 -1.67 -9.11
C ARG A 75 8.77 -2.27 -9.39
N TRP A 76 7.75 -1.81 -8.67
CA TRP A 76 6.37 -2.27 -8.86
C TRP A 76 5.80 -1.83 -10.22
N THR A 77 6.03 -0.58 -10.62
CA THR A 77 5.60 -0.02 -11.90
C THR A 77 6.32 -0.65 -13.08
N ASN A 78 7.63 -0.87 -12.98
CA ASN A 78 8.44 -1.48 -14.04
C ASN A 78 8.38 -3.02 -14.06
N GLY A 79 7.52 -3.65 -13.25
CA GLY A 79 7.33 -5.10 -13.29
C GLY A 79 8.53 -5.95 -12.84
N GLY A 80 9.50 -5.38 -12.11
CA GLY A 80 10.64 -6.13 -11.58
C GLY A 80 11.86 -6.20 -12.51
N GLY A 81 12.01 -5.27 -13.45
CA GLY A 81 13.25 -5.11 -14.22
C GLY A 81 14.43 -4.69 -13.32
N ARG A 82 15.50 -5.48 -13.38
CA ARG A 82 16.80 -5.24 -12.74
C ARG A 82 17.59 -4.17 -13.49
#